data_AF-A0A9D9CV03-F1
#
_entry.id   AF-A0A9D9CV03-F1
#
_cell.length_a   1.000
_cell.length_b   1.000
_cell.length_c   1.000
_cell.angle_alpha   90.00
_cell.angle_beta   90.00
_cell.angle_gamma   90.00
#
_symmetry.space_group_name_H-M   'P 1'
#
loop_
_entity.id
_entity.type
_entity.pdbx_description
1 polymer ?
#
loop_
_entity_poly.entity_id
_entity_poly.type
_entity_poly.pdbx_seq_one_letter_code
_entity_poly.pdbx_strand_id
1 'polypeptide(L)'
;EMLEMMSSVVGTITSLLTATAIISLIVGGIGIMNIMYVTVTERTKEIGLRMAIGAKAKDVLWQFLIESGMLSVVGGIIGIIVGIIASYVIAQIMMSPFVVSVGAVFMAFFVSAFIGIFFGWLPAKKAAKLDPITALRYE
;
A
#
# COMPACT_ATOMS: atom_id res chain seq x y z
N GLU A 1 -36.97 3.90 20.39
CA GLU A 1 -36.17 3.45 21.55
C GLU A 1 -35.27 2.24 21.28
N MET A 2 -35.71 0.98 21.27
CA MET A 2 -34.79 -0.17 21.11
C MET A 2 -34.07 -0.20 19.74
N LEU A 3 -34.77 0.12 18.64
CA LEU A 3 -34.17 0.21 17.30
C LEU A 3 -33.16 1.38 17.18
N GLU A 4 -33.42 2.51 17.84
CA GLU A 4 -32.50 3.65 17.88
C GLU A 4 -31.25 3.32 18.70
N MET A 5 -31.40 2.62 19.83
CA MET A 5 -30.27 2.10 20.60
C MET A 5 -29.44 1.12 19.78
N MET A 6 -30.06 0.19 19.05
CA MET A 6 -29.34 -0.76 18.20
C MET A 6 -28.60 -0.06 17.05
N SER A 7 -29.23 0.91 16.39
CA SER A 7 -28.60 1.69 15.32
C SER A 7 -27.40 2.50 15.83
N SER A 8 -27.54 3.13 17.00
CA SER A 8 -26.45 3.87 17.65
C SER A 8 -25.25 2.98 18.00
N VAL A 9 -25.50 1.78 18.53
CA VAL A 9 -24.46 0.80 18.86
C VAL A 9 -23.73 0.33 17.59
N VAL A 10 -24.47 -0.04 16.53
CA VAL A 10 -23.87 -0.45 15.25
C VAL A 10 -23.05 0.68 14.64
N GLY A 11 -23.53 1.93 14.69
CA GLY A 11 -22.79 3.10 14.20
C GLY A 11 -21.48 3.32 14.96
N THR A 12 -21.50 3.16 16.28
CA THR A 12 -20.31 3.30 17.13
C THR A 12 -19.27 2.21 16.88
N ILE A 13 -19.71 0.94 16.72
CA ILE A 13 -18.79 -0.15 16.36
C ILE A 13 -18.20 0.09 14.97
N THR A 14 -19.01 0.54 14.01
CA THR A 14 -18.56 0.83 12.65
C THR A 14 -17.50 1.92 12.62
N SER A 15 -17.67 3.01 13.38
CA SER A 15 -16.70 4.10 13.42
C SER A 15 -15.38 3.66 14.05
N LEU A 16 -15.42 2.86 15.12
CA LEU A 16 -14.22 2.28 15.74
C LEU A 16 -13.45 1.38 14.77
N LEU A 17 -14.14 0.47 14.08
CA LEU A 17 -13.52 -0.41 13.08
C LEU A 17 -12.93 0.37 11.89
N THR A 18 -13.60 1.45 11.48
CA THR A 18 -13.09 2.32 10.42
C THR A 18 -11.82 3.04 10.86
N ALA A 19 -11.78 3.55 12.09
CA ALA A 19 -10.61 4.23 12.64
C ALA A 19 -9.40 3.28 12.76
N THR A 20 -9.61 2.06 13.26
CA THR A 20 -8.52 1.07 13.36
C THR A 20 -8.04 0.64 11.99
N ALA A 21 -8.93 0.46 11.01
CA ALA A 21 -8.55 0.16 9.64
C ALA A 21 -7.65 1.26 9.03
N ILE A 22 -7.99 2.54 9.23
CA ILE A 22 -7.16 3.67 8.76
C ILE A 22 -5.77 3.63 9.39
N ILE A 23 -5.67 3.37 10.70
CA ILE A 23 -4.38 3.27 11.39
C ILE A 23 -3.55 2.10 10.82
N SER A 24 -4.16 0.93 10.63
CA SER A 24 -3.50 -0.23 10.03
C SER A 24 -3.00 0.05 8.61
N LEU A 25 -3.76 0.79 7.82
CA LEU A 25 -3.36 1.23 6.48
C LEU A 25 -2.13 2.14 6.51
N ILE A 26 -2.08 3.08 7.47
CA ILE A 26 -0.90 3.96 7.64
C ILE A 26 0.33 3.14 8.03
N VAL A 27 0.21 2.23 8.99
CA VAL A 27 1.33 1.37 9.43
C VAL A 27 1.82 0.49 8.28
N GLY A 28 0.92 -0.10 7.51
CA GLY A 28 1.26 -0.86 6.30
C GLY A 28 1.97 0.00 5.24
N GLY A 29 1.48 1.22 5.01
CA GLY A 29 2.09 2.18 4.10
C GLY A 29 3.51 2.58 4.51
N ILE A 30 3.76 2.80 5.80
CA ILE A 30 5.11 3.04 6.35
C ILE A 30 6.03 1.84 6.08
N GLY A 31 5.51 0.62 6.18
CA GLY A 31 6.24 -0.60 5.82
C GLY A 31 6.71 -0.59 4.36
N ILE A 32 5.81 -0.27 3.43
CA ILE A 32 6.14 -0.14 1.99
C ILE A 32 7.22 0.93 1.78
N MET A 33 7.06 2.09 2.43
CA MET A 33 8.02 3.18 2.35
C MET A 33 9.42 2.75 2.83
N ASN A 34 9.50 2.03 3.97
CA ASN A 34 10.77 1.58 4.53
C ASN A 34 11.47 0.55 3.64
N ILE A 35 10.74 -0.44 3.12
CA ILE A 35 11.30 -1.41 2.18
C ILE A 35 11.84 -0.68 0.95
N MET A 36 11.07 0.25 0.38
CA MET A 36 11.50 1.03 -0.78
C MET A 36 12.74 1.90 -0.47
N TYR A 37 12.82 2.49 0.73
CA TYR A 37 14.03 3.21 1.15
C TYR A 37 15.26 2.30 1.15
N VAL A 38 15.15 1.11 1.74
CA VAL A 38 16.25 0.14 1.79
C VAL A 38 16.65 -0.29 0.38
N THR A 39 15.69 -0.63 -0.47
CA THR A 39 15.94 -1.03 -1.87
C THR A 39 16.64 0.07 -2.67
N VAL A 40 16.24 1.33 -2.51
CA VAL A 40 16.91 2.47 -3.16
C VAL A 40 18.34 2.60 -2.67
N THR A 41 18.58 2.44 -1.36
CA THR A 41 19.93 2.54 -0.81
C THR A 41 20.84 1.41 -1.26
N GLU A 42 20.34 0.17 -1.35
CA GLU A 42 21.09 -0.99 -1.86
C GLU A 42 21.43 -0.84 -3.34
N ARG A 43 20.50 -0.29 -4.14
CA ARG A 43 20.68 -0.08 -5.59
C ARG A 43 21.28 1.28 -5.95
N THR A 44 21.84 2.03 -4.99
CA THR A 44 22.34 3.41 -5.22
C THR A 44 23.37 3.48 -6.36
N LYS A 45 24.33 2.55 -6.40
CA LYS A 45 25.37 2.49 -7.46
C LYS A 45 24.76 2.24 -8.83
N GLU A 46 23.81 1.32 -8.95
CA GLU A 46 23.14 1.01 -10.21
C GLU A 46 22.34 2.21 -10.74
N ILE A 47 21.63 2.92 -9.86
CA ILE A 47 20.88 4.12 -10.20
C ILE A 47 21.84 5.23 -10.66
N GLY A 48 22.94 5.44 -9.94
CA GLY A 48 23.99 6.39 -10.30
C GLY A 48 24.61 6.10 -11.67
N LEU A 49 24.92 4.84 -11.96
CA LEU A 49 25.42 4.40 -13.26
C LEU A 49 24.41 4.70 -14.37
N ARG A 50 23.13 4.36 -14.19
CA ARG A 50 22.08 4.65 -15.19
C ARG A 50 21.98 6.15 -15.50
N MET A 51 22.03 7.00 -14.47
CA MET A 51 21.97 8.46 -14.65
C MET A 51 23.24 9.02 -15.31
N ALA A 52 24.42 8.46 -15.02
CA ALA A 52 25.67 8.85 -15.67
C ALA A 52 25.68 8.55 -17.18
N ILE A 53 24.96 7.51 -17.62
CA ILE A 53 24.80 7.15 -19.03
C ILE A 53 23.64 7.94 -19.70
N GLY A 54 22.96 8.83 -18.96
CA GLY A 54 21.97 9.76 -19.51
C GLY A 54 20.50 9.47 -19.16
N ALA A 55 20.21 8.53 -18.26
CA ALA A 55 18.84 8.35 -17.76
C ALA A 55 18.36 9.61 -17.02
N LYS A 56 17.13 10.05 -17.26
CA LYS A 56 16.58 11.23 -16.61
C LYS A 56 16.09 10.86 -15.21
N ALA A 57 16.17 11.81 -14.27
CA ALA A 57 15.62 11.67 -12.91
C ALA A 57 14.16 11.17 -12.91
N LYS A 58 13.35 11.63 -13.88
CA LYS A 58 11.97 11.17 -14.05
C LYS A 58 11.84 9.69 -14.39
N ASP A 59 12.79 9.11 -15.11
CA ASP A 59 12.73 7.71 -15.52
C ASP A 59 12.95 6.80 -14.30
N VAL A 60 13.90 7.18 -13.44
CA VAL A 60 14.14 6.54 -12.13
C VAL A 60 12.93 6.69 -11.22
N LEU A 61 12.32 7.88 -11.16
CA LEU A 61 11.10 8.11 -10.38
C LEU A 61 9.96 7.17 -10.80
N TRP A 62 9.69 7.09 -12.11
CA TRP A 62 8.62 6.23 -12.64
C TRP A 62 8.90 4.75 -12.40
N GLN A 63 10.15 4.31 -12.51
CA GLN A 63 10.53 2.92 -12.22
C GLN A 63 10.14 2.52 -10.79
N PHE A 64 10.55 3.30 -9.79
CA PHE A 64 10.25 2.99 -8.39
C PHE A 64 8.78 3.19 -8.04
N LEU A 65 8.10 4.16 -8.64
CA LEU A 65 6.65 4.33 -8.50
C LEU A 65 5.90 3.10 -9.03
N ILE A 66 6.29 2.59 -10.20
CA ILE A 66 5.69 1.37 -10.77
C ILE A 66 6.01 0.15 -9.89
N GLU A 67 7.23 0.04 -9.34
CA GLU A 67 7.61 -1.05 -8.42
C GLU A 67 6.74 -1.04 -7.15
N SER A 68 6.58 0.12 -6.51
CA SER A 68 5.69 0.28 -5.34
C SER A 68 4.21 0.05 -5.66
N GLY A 69 3.76 0.52 -6.82
CA GLY A 69 2.40 0.31 -7.30
C GLY A 69 2.12 -1.17 -7.57
N MET A 70 3.05 -1.88 -8.22
CA MET A 70 2.95 -3.31 -8.50
C MET A 70 2.92 -4.12 -7.21
N LEU A 71 3.80 -3.82 -6.24
CA LEU A 71 3.78 -4.43 -4.90
C LEU A 71 2.41 -4.27 -4.23
N SER A 72 1.80 -3.09 -4.36
CA SER A 72 0.51 -2.77 -3.71
C SER A 72 -0.69 -3.35 -4.43
N VAL A 73 -0.62 -3.50 -5.76
CA VAL A 73 -1.63 -4.21 -6.55
C VAL A 73 -1.61 -5.71 -6.24
N VAL A 74 -0.42 -6.32 -6.24
CA VAL A 74 -0.25 -7.74 -5.91
C VAL A 74 -0.68 -8.01 -4.47
N GLY A 75 -0.20 -7.20 -3.52
CA GLY A 75 -0.61 -7.28 -2.12
C GLY A 75 -2.12 -7.06 -1.94
N GLY A 76 -2.71 -6.12 -2.68
CA GLY A 76 -4.15 -5.85 -2.66
C GLY A 76 -4.98 -7.02 -3.17
N ILE A 77 -4.58 -7.65 -4.27
CA ILE A 77 -5.25 -8.86 -4.81
C ILE A 77 -5.17 -10.01 -3.80
N ILE A 78 -3.99 -10.25 -3.23
CA ILE A 78 -3.80 -11.28 -2.20
C ILE A 78 -4.68 -10.97 -0.98
N GLY A 79 -4.69 -9.73 -0.51
CA GLY A 79 -5.51 -9.28 0.60
C GLY A 79 -7.01 -9.47 0.36
N ILE A 80 -7.49 -9.17 -0.84
CA ILE A 80 -8.90 -9.42 -1.24
C ILE A 80 -9.23 -10.91 -1.18
N ILE A 81 -8.38 -11.76 -1.76
CA ILE A 81 -8.58 -13.22 -1.75
C ILE A 81 -8.62 -13.74 -0.31
N VAL A 82 -7.65 -13.36 0.52
CA VAL A 82 -7.57 -13.76 1.93
C VAL A 82 -8.80 -13.24 2.70
N GLY A 83 -9.22 -12.00 2.47
CA GLY A 83 -10.40 -11.41 3.10
C GLY A 83 -11.70 -12.12 2.73
N ILE A 84 -11.87 -12.51 1.46
CA ILE A 84 -13.03 -13.29 0.99
C ILE A 84 -13.05 -14.68 1.65
N ILE A 85 -11.90 -15.38 1.67
CA ILE A 85 -11.79 -16.71 2.28
C ILE A 85 -12.07 -16.63 3.78
N ALA A 86 -11.47 -15.67 4.49
CA ALA A 86 -11.70 -15.49 5.92
C ALA A 86 -13.18 -15.18 6.21
N SER A 87 -13.80 -14.30 5.42
CA SER A 87 -15.21 -13.96 5.54
C SER A 87 -16.11 -15.17 5.29
N TYR A 88 -15.77 -16.03 4.33
CA TYR A 88 -16.50 -17.26 4.04
C TYR A 88 -16.41 -18.25 5.21
N VAL A 89 -15.22 -18.49 5.76
CA VAL A 89 -15.01 -19.38 6.91
C VAL A 89 -15.77 -18.89 8.14
N ILE A 90 -15.72 -17.59 8.42
CA ILE A 90 -16.43 -16.99 9.56
C ILE A 90 -17.95 -17.12 9.38
N ALA A 91 -18.47 -16.89 8.17
CA ALA A 91 -19.89 -17.02 7.87
C ALA A 91 -20.39 -18.45 8.10
N GLN A 92 -19.60 -19.47 7.73
CA GLN A 92 -19.93 -20.88 7.99
C GLN A 92 -19.98 -21.20 9.49
N ILE A 93 -19.01 -20.71 10.27
CA ILE A 93 -18.94 -20.95 11.73
C ILE A 93 -20.10 -20.26 12.46
N MET A 94 -20.45 -19.04 12.07
CA MET A 94 -21.50 -18.26 12.72
C MET A 94 -22.92 -18.55 12.17
N MET A 95 -23.06 -19.43 11.17
CA MET A 95 -24.32 -19.65 10.43
C MET A 95 -24.95 -18.33 9.92
N SER A 96 -24.10 -17.38 9.53
CA SER A 96 -24.51 -16.06 9.07
C SER A 96 -24.50 -15.99 7.54
N PRO A 97 -25.40 -15.21 6.89
CA PRO A 97 -25.36 -15.03 5.46
C PRO A 97 -24.03 -14.41 5.00
N PHE A 98 -23.34 -15.10 4.09
CA PHE A 98 -22.12 -14.59 3.47
C PHE A 98 -22.47 -13.54 2.41
N VAL A 99 -22.13 -12.28 2.68
CA VAL A 99 -22.35 -11.16 1.76
C VAL A 99 -21.06 -10.39 1.57
N VAL A 100 -20.54 -10.39 0.34
CA VAL A 100 -19.40 -9.56 -0.07
C VAL A 100 -19.88 -8.55 -1.10
N SER A 101 -19.77 -7.26 -0.77
CA SER A 101 -20.12 -6.18 -1.69
C SER A 101 -19.02 -6.00 -2.73
N VAL A 102 -19.39 -6.09 -4.00
CA VAL A 102 -18.50 -5.79 -5.13
C VAL A 102 -17.91 -4.36 -5.01
N GLY A 103 -18.71 -3.41 -4.54
CA GLY A 103 -18.25 -2.03 -4.31
C GLY A 103 -17.17 -1.93 -3.24
N ALA A 104 -17.26 -2.73 -2.16
CA ALA A 104 -16.24 -2.77 -1.12
C ALA A 104 -14.92 -3.37 -1.63
N VAL A 105 -14.98 -4.38 -2.50
CA VAL A 105 -13.80 -4.98 -3.13
C VAL A 105 -13.07 -3.97 -4.01
N PHE A 106 -13.79 -3.23 -4.86
CA PHE A 106 -13.20 -2.18 -5.67
C PHE A 106 -12.61 -1.06 -4.81
N MET A 107 -13.33 -0.63 -3.78
CA MET A 107 -12.83 0.40 -2.86
C MET A 107 -11.54 -0.05 -2.17
N ALA A 108 -11.47 -1.28 -1.67
CA ALA A 108 -10.26 -1.84 -1.07
C ALA A 108 -9.09 -1.89 -2.06
N PHE A 109 -9.35 -2.29 -3.31
CA PHE A 109 -8.33 -2.31 -4.36
C PHE A 109 -7.76 -0.90 -4.64
N PHE A 110 -8.61 0.10 -4.82
CA PHE A 110 -8.18 1.47 -5.08
C PHE A 110 -7.44 2.07 -3.88
N VAL A 111 -7.89 1.82 -2.66
CA VAL A 111 -7.21 2.27 -1.44
C VAL A 111 -5.82 1.63 -1.34
N SER A 112 -5.68 0.33 -1.62
CA SER A 112 -4.39 -0.35 -1.65
C SER A 112 -3.43 0.26 -2.68
N ALA A 113 -3.90 0.45 -3.91
CA ALA A 113 -3.10 1.07 -4.97
C ALA A 113 -2.69 2.50 -4.62
N PHE A 114 -3.60 3.29 -4.07
CA PHE A 114 -3.35 4.67 -3.65
C PHE A 114 -2.26 4.75 -2.57
N ILE A 115 -2.34 3.91 -1.54
CA ILE A 115 -1.37 3.88 -0.45
C ILE A 115 0.02 3.50 -0.97
N GLY A 116 0.09 2.51 -1.86
CA GLY A 116 1.33 2.12 -2.52
C GLY A 116 2.05 3.27 -3.20
N ILE A 117 1.31 3.98 -4.06
CA ILE A 117 1.83 5.11 -4.83
C ILE A 117 2.19 6.26 -3.89
N PHE A 118 1.33 6.57 -2.91
CA PHE A 118 1.53 7.68 -1.98
C PHE A 118 2.79 7.50 -1.13
N PHE A 119 2.95 6.33 -0.49
CA PHE A 119 4.10 6.04 0.36
C PHE A 119 5.36 5.70 -0.44
N GLY A 120 5.24 5.19 -1.67
CA GLY A 120 6.37 4.95 -2.57
C GLY A 120 6.93 6.22 -3.22
N TRP A 121 6.17 7.30 -3.29
CA TRP A 121 6.59 8.53 -3.97
C TRP A 121 7.79 9.23 -3.30
N LEU A 122 7.82 9.30 -1.97
CA LEU A 122 8.91 9.93 -1.22
C LEU A 122 10.27 9.26 -1.48
N PRO A 123 10.44 7.93 -1.29
CA PRO A 123 11.70 7.26 -1.57
C PRO A 123 12.04 7.28 -3.07
N ALA A 124 11.06 7.11 -3.96
CA ALA A 124 11.28 7.21 -5.41
C ALA A 124 11.82 8.60 -5.82
N LYS A 125 11.29 9.67 -5.21
CA LYS A 125 11.77 11.04 -5.41
C LYS A 125 13.17 11.25 -4.85
N LYS A 126 13.52 10.58 -3.75
CA LYS A 126 14.89 10.61 -3.21
C LYS A 126 15.86 9.91 -4.16
N ALA A 127 15.48 8.75 -4.71
CA ALA A 127 16.26 8.02 -5.71
C ALA A 127 16.53 8.87 -6.97
N ALA A 128 15.50 9.54 -7.48
CA ALA A 128 15.57 10.40 -8.66
C ALA A 128 16.46 11.65 -8.47
N LYS A 129 16.75 12.05 -7.23
CA LYS A 129 17.58 13.21 -6.89
C LYS A 129 19.01 12.86 -6.49
N LEU A 130 19.40 11.59 -6.59
CA LEU A 130 20.77 11.16 -6.34
C LEU A 130 21.71 11.81 -7.37
N ASP A 131 22.82 12.39 -6.89
CA ASP A 131 23.89 12.88 -7.76
C ASP A 131 24.71 11.69 -8.27
N PRO A 132 24.81 11.47 -9.60
CA PRO A 132 25.57 10.36 -10.17
C PRO A 132 27.01 10.29 -9.67
N ILE A 133 27.67 11.44 -9.48
CA ILE A 133 29.07 11.52 -9.05
C ILE A 133 29.20 11.01 -7.61
N THR A 134 28.28 11.44 -6.74
CA THR A 134 28.24 11.00 -5.33
C THR A 134 27.86 9.52 -5.21
N ALA A 135 26.94 9.05 -6.05
CA ALA A 135 26.47 7.66 -6.07
C ALA A 135 27.56 6.66 -6.51
N LEU A 136 28.45 7.07 -7.42
CA LEU A 136 29.58 6.24 -7.90
C LEU A 136 30.78 6.25 -6.94
N ARG A 137 30.90 7.29 -6.12
CA ARG A 137 31.98 7.46 -5.12
C ARG A 137 31.69 6.74 -3.80
N TYR A 138 30.45 6.31 -3.58
CA TYR A 138 30.10 5.45 -2.45
C TYR A 138 30.83 4.11 -2.60
N GLU A 139 31.59 3.66 -1.59
CA GLU A 139 32.10 2.28 -1.53
C GLU A 139 30.94 1.29 -1.42
#